data_AF-A0A257KKM0-F1
#
_entry.id   AF-A0A257KKM0-F1
#
_cell.length_a   1.000
_cell.length_b   1.000
_cell.length_c   1.000
_cell.angle_alpha   90.00
_cell.angle_beta   90.00
_cell.angle_gamma   90.00
#
_symmetry.space_group_name_H-M   'P 1'
#
loop_
_entity.id
_entity.type
_entity.pdbx_description
1 polymer ?
#
loop_
_entity_poly.entity_id
_entity_poly.type
_entity_poly.pdbx_seq_one_letter_code
_entity_poly.pdbx_strand_id
1 'polypeptide(L)'
;MGRIALLATLVVTATTTLASAQTYSAEQRRQCTGDAFRLCSSAIPNVEDVTACMRKQKAHLSISCKAVFDKPVVTAVSNNED
;
A
#
# COMPACT_ATOMS: atom_id res chain seq x y z
N MET A 1 -57.44 -9.86 14.75
CA MET A 1 -56.52 -9.06 15.59
C MET A 1 -55.17 -9.75 15.57
N GLY A 2 -54.13 -9.10 15.05
CA GLY A 2 -52.78 -9.66 14.98
C GLY A 2 -51.90 -8.85 14.05
N ARG A 3 -51.55 -7.63 14.45
CA ARG A 3 -50.56 -6.78 13.75
C ARG A 3 -49.18 -7.36 14.04
N ILE A 4 -48.69 -8.22 13.17
CA ILE A 4 -47.31 -8.73 13.29
C ILE A 4 -46.41 -7.69 12.64
N ALA A 5 -45.63 -7.06 13.51
CA ALA A 5 -44.83 -5.87 13.24
C ALA A 5 -43.77 -6.10 12.15
N LEU A 6 -43.58 -5.06 11.34
CA LEU A 6 -42.45 -4.88 10.44
C LEU A 6 -41.13 -5.04 11.21
N LEU A 7 -40.29 -5.98 10.80
CA LEU A 7 -38.87 -6.00 11.14
C LEU A 7 -38.09 -5.94 9.83
N ALA A 8 -37.87 -4.71 9.35
CA ALA A 8 -36.97 -4.43 8.25
C ALA A 8 -35.53 -4.49 8.79
N THR A 9 -34.87 -5.65 8.68
CA THR A 9 -33.44 -5.78 8.95
C THR A 9 -32.66 -5.09 7.84
N LEU A 10 -32.31 -3.83 8.06
CA LEU A 10 -31.41 -3.07 7.21
C LEU A 10 -29.97 -3.59 7.44
N VAL A 11 -29.54 -4.56 6.63
CA VAL A 11 -28.13 -4.99 6.61
C VAL A 11 -27.33 -3.89 5.92
N VAL A 12 -26.66 -3.06 6.71
CA VAL A 12 -25.67 -2.09 6.20
C VAL A 12 -24.37 -2.84 5.97
N THR A 13 -24.11 -3.25 4.73
CA THR A 13 -22.77 -3.67 4.32
C THR A 13 -21.91 -2.43 4.10
N ALA A 14 -21.21 -1.99 5.15
CA ALA A 14 -20.16 -0.98 5.02
C ALA A 14 -18.96 -1.62 4.30
N THR A 15 -18.84 -1.44 2.99
CA THR A 15 -17.61 -1.77 2.25
C THR A 15 -16.56 -0.73 2.59
N THR A 16 -15.77 -0.97 3.64
CA THR A 16 -14.59 -0.17 3.93
C THR A 16 -13.52 -0.48 2.89
N THR A 17 -13.34 0.40 1.91
CA THR A 17 -12.15 0.36 1.06
C THR A 17 -10.96 0.77 1.91
N LEU A 18 -10.18 -0.19 2.41
CA LEU A 18 -8.92 0.09 3.08
C LEU A 18 -7.96 0.70 2.04
N ALA A 19 -7.78 2.03 2.11
CA ALA A 19 -6.67 2.68 1.45
C ALA A 19 -5.39 2.17 2.12
N SER A 20 -4.70 1.24 1.47
CA SER A 20 -3.41 0.74 1.92
C SER A 20 -2.39 1.87 1.78
N ALA A 21 -2.13 2.62 2.85
CA ALA A 21 -0.96 3.48 2.90
C ALA A 21 0.27 2.57 2.86
N GLN A 22 1.04 2.59 1.77
CA GLN A 22 2.30 1.85 1.69
C GLN A 22 3.33 2.53 2.59
N THR A 23 3.34 2.16 3.87
CA THR A 23 4.35 2.61 4.83
C THR A 23 5.65 1.85 4.59
N TYR A 24 6.58 2.45 3.85
CA TYR A 24 7.93 1.92 3.71
C TYR A 24 8.69 2.02 5.04
N SER A 25 9.32 0.91 5.45
CA SER A 25 10.22 0.89 6.60
C SER A 25 11.43 1.80 6.37
N ALA A 26 12.10 2.20 7.47
CA ALA A 26 13.31 3.02 7.36
C ALA A 26 14.41 2.30 6.56
N GLU A 27 14.48 0.97 6.66
CA GLU A 27 15.43 0.15 5.91
C GLU A 27 15.10 0.14 4.41
N GLN A 28 13.83 -0.06 4.04
CA GLN A 28 13.39 -0.01 2.65
C GLN A 28 13.66 1.36 2.02
N ARG A 29 13.44 2.44 2.78
CA ARG A 29 13.76 3.80 2.34
C ARG A 29 15.26 3.94 2.04
N ARG A 30 16.14 3.49 2.94
CA ARG A 30 17.60 3.56 2.74
C ARG A 30 18.05 2.84 1.47
N GLN A 31 17.45 1.69 1.16
CA GLN A 31 17.75 0.92 -0.05
C GLN A 31 17.38 1.68 -1.34
N CYS A 32 16.39 2.56 -1.27
CA CYS A 32 15.89 3.34 -2.40
C CYS A 32 16.41 4.78 -2.45
N THR A 33 16.93 5.34 -1.35
CA THR A 33 17.37 6.75 -1.27
C THR A 33 18.31 7.15 -2.41
N GLY A 34 19.32 6.34 -2.71
CA GLY A 34 20.28 6.65 -3.78
C GLY A 34 19.63 6.72 -5.17
N ASP A 35 18.70 5.80 -5.45
CA ASP A 35 17.94 5.81 -6.70
C ASP A 35 16.92 6.96 -6.75
N ALA A 36 16.34 7.34 -5.60
CA ALA A 36 15.41 8.47 -5.52
C ALA A 36 16.11 9.77 -5.92
N PHE A 37 17.28 10.03 -5.36
CA PHE A 37 18.05 11.22 -5.70
C PHE A 37 18.58 11.19 -7.14
N ARG A 38 18.98 10.02 -7.65
CA ARG A 38 19.55 9.92 -8.99
C ARG A 38 18.52 9.97 -10.12
N LEU A 39 17.37 9.32 -9.93
CA LEU A 39 16.35 9.13 -10.99
C LEU A 39 15.12 10.02 -10.81
N CYS A 40 14.83 10.44 -9.59
CA CYS A 40 13.57 11.07 -9.20
C CYS A 40 13.77 12.37 -8.40
N SER A 41 14.92 13.04 -8.53
CA SER A 41 15.22 14.28 -7.78
C SER A 41 14.18 15.37 -7.97
N SER A 42 13.56 15.47 -9.14
CA SER A 42 12.49 16.43 -9.44
C SER A 42 11.18 16.17 -8.67
N ALA A 43 11.00 14.97 -8.13
CA ALA A 43 9.82 14.60 -7.34
C ALA A 43 10.01 14.82 -5.83
N ILE A 44 11.24 15.07 -5.38
CA ILE A 44 11.56 15.38 -3.98
C ILE A 44 11.04 16.80 -3.68
N PRO A 45 10.38 17.05 -2.52
CA PRO A 45 10.34 16.22 -1.32
C PRO A 45 9.08 15.35 -1.15
N ASN A 46 8.19 15.29 -2.14
CA ASN A 46 6.92 14.57 -2.00
C ASN A 46 7.14 13.06 -2.11
N VAL A 47 6.84 12.33 -1.04
CA VAL A 47 7.00 10.88 -0.98
C VAL A 47 6.10 10.16 -1.99
N GLU A 48 4.88 10.65 -2.23
CA GLU A 48 3.96 10.05 -3.20
C GLU A 48 4.49 10.22 -4.63
N ASP A 49 4.98 11.40 -4.97
CA ASP A 49 5.55 11.68 -6.29
C ASP A 49 6.84 10.88 -6.52
N VAL A 50 7.70 10.77 -5.50
CA VAL A 50 8.91 9.94 -5.56
C VAL A 50 8.53 8.46 -5.75
N THR A 51 7.53 7.96 -5.03
CA THR A 51 7.04 6.59 -5.16
C THR A 51 6.48 6.34 -6.56
N ALA A 52 5.69 7.28 -7.09
CA ALA A 52 5.17 7.20 -8.45
C ALA A 52 6.27 7.25 -9.51
N CYS A 53 7.28 8.12 -9.33
CA CYS A 53 8.45 8.19 -10.19
C CYS A 53 9.24 6.88 -10.18
N MET A 54 9.52 6.32 -8.99
CA MET A 54 10.24 5.05 -8.85
C MET A 54 9.49 3.88 -9.50
N ARG A 55 8.16 3.84 -9.38
CA ARG A 55 7.34 2.84 -10.08
C ARG A 55 7.48 2.94 -11.60
N LYS A 56 7.55 4.15 -12.15
CA LYS A 56 7.80 4.38 -13.59
C LYS A 56 9.23 4.00 -13.98
N GLN A 57 10.19 4.27 -13.11
CA GLN A 57 11.62 4.00 -13.31
C GLN A 57 12.04 2.60 -12.83
N LYS A 58 11.11 1.66 -12.60
CA LYS A 58 11.38 0.34 -12.02
C LYS A 58 12.42 -0.49 -12.80
N ALA A 59 12.55 -0.25 -14.11
CA ALA A 59 13.58 -0.88 -14.95
C ALA A 59 15.00 -0.35 -14.68
N HIS A 60 15.13 0.86 -14.14
CA HIS A 60 16.38 1.58 -13.88
C HIS A 60 16.77 1.64 -12.39
N LEU A 61 15.90 1.16 -11.50
CA LEU A 61 16.19 1.02 -10.07
C LEU A 61 17.29 -0.03 -9.85
N SER A 62 18.05 0.15 -8.76
CA SER A 62 18.92 -0.89 -8.23
C SER A 62 18.14 -2.16 -7.88
N ILE A 63 18.82 -3.32 -7.91
CA ILE A 63 18.22 -4.62 -7.56
C ILE A 63 17.60 -4.57 -6.16
N SER A 64 18.29 -3.94 -5.19
CA SER A 64 17.82 -3.77 -3.82
C SER A 64 16.54 -2.94 -3.73
N CYS A 65 16.49 -1.78 -4.40
CA CYS A 65 15.29 -0.95 -4.37
C CYS A 65 14.13 -1.60 -5.14
N LYS A 66 14.41 -2.27 -6.24
CA LYS A 66 13.39 -2.99 -7.02
C LYS A 66 12.68 -4.08 -6.19
N ALA A 67 13.43 -4.80 -5.36
CA ALA A 67 12.87 -5.80 -4.43
C ALA A 67 11.85 -5.22 -3.44
N VAL A 68 12.00 -3.94 -3.05
CA VAL A 68 11.03 -3.22 -2.20
C VAL A 68 9.66 -3.09 -2.90
N PHE A 69 9.67 -2.90 -4.23
CA PHE A 69 8.45 -2.76 -5.05
C PHE A 69 7.92 -4.08 -5.59
N ASP A 70 8.71 -5.15 -5.56
CA ASP A 70 8.32 -6.49 -6.00
C ASP A 70 7.71 -7.34 -4.89
N LYS A 71 7.90 -6.96 -3.62
CA LYS A 71 7.26 -7.68 -2.51
C LYS A 71 5.75 -7.44 -2.60
N PRO A 72 4.92 -8.46 -2.93
CA PRO A 72 3.49 -8.30 -2.78
C PRO A 72 3.25 -7.96 -1.31
N VAL A 73 2.32 -7.05 -1.05
CA VAL A 73 1.68 -6.93 0.26
C VAL A 73 1.10 -8.32 0.51
N VAL A 74 1.87 -9.19 1.15
CA VAL A 74 1.35 -10.33 1.86
C VAL A 74 0.56 -9.66 2.97
N THR A 75 -0.69 -9.34 2.66
CA THR A 75 -1.72 -9.04 3.63
C THR A 75 -1.47 -10.03 4.74
N ALA A 76 -1.27 -9.52 5.95
CA ALA A 76 -1.18 -10.32 7.15
C ALA A 76 -2.51 -11.08 7.29
N VAL A 77 -2.65 -12.17 6.55
CA VAL A 77 -3.48 -13.29 6.93
C VAL A 77 -2.80 -13.80 8.18
N SER A 78 -3.39 -13.41 9.31
CA SER A 78 -3.30 -14.20 10.53
C SER A 78 -3.86 -15.57 10.18
N ASN A 79 -3.01 -16.51 9.82
CA ASN A 79 -3.32 -17.91 10.08
C ASN A 79 -2.73 -18.20 11.44
N ASN A 80 -3.62 -18.20 12.44
CA ASN A 80 -3.48 -19.09 13.59
C ASN A 80 -3.24 -20.50 13.04
N GLU A 81 -2.01 -20.97 13.11
CA GLU A 81 -1.74 -22.41 13.03
C GLU A 81 -0.80 -22.75 14.20
N ASP A 82 -1.49 -23.28 15.22
CA ASP A 82 -1.10 -23.83 16.53
C ASP A 82 -0.70 -22.84 17.66
#